data_AF-A0A946HT60-F1
#
_entry.id   AF-A0A946HT60-F1
#
_cell.length_a   1.000
_cell.length_b   1.000
_cell.length_c   1.000
_cell.angle_alpha   90.00
_cell.angle_beta   90.00
_cell.angle_gamma   90.00
#
_symmetry.space_group_name_H-M   'P 1'
#
loop_
_entity.id
_entity.type
_entity.pdbx_description
1 polymer ?
#
loop_
_entity_poly.entity_id
_entity_poly.type
_entity_poly.pdbx_seq_one_letter_code
_entity_poly.pdbx_strand_id
1 'polypeptide(L)'
;MANIIKRPTSGAGGLTKLGERRGLAKTRESKRFGSTGKTPGKGILEVAFAFDTTASMWGYFDRGKKAIARIVKEVSETNPKARFCYIAYKNHGDEERHFDGVRAFSATDFLSDPQDIQTEIEKVRPGGGGDGLSALECVLHHLAHDVEWTPGSIRMVVLIGDMPPHGVVDPVSNCRNEFNYKDEIDKLVELGVTVYSMFCFEEGALAYKKLYKTQGFYKEIAKETKGQYLEMCDSDLDDLVQILIGVCAHKTGDLEEYVKTQKKRNLLSASAESKLLLLGGGGEKK
;
A
#
# COMPACT_ATOMS: atom_id res chain seq x y z
N MET A 1 14.85 -58.61 50.75
CA MET A 1 15.83 -59.04 49.74
C MET A 1 16.89 -57.94 49.62
N ALA A 2 18.16 -58.34 49.67
CA ALA A 2 19.39 -57.54 49.59
C ALA A 2 19.59 -56.93 48.18
N ASN A 3 20.51 -56.04 47.78
CA ASN A 3 21.81 -55.48 48.22
C ASN A 3 21.97 -54.14 47.41
N ILE A 4 22.54 -53.02 47.89
CA ILE A 4 23.96 -52.69 48.21
C ILE A 4 24.91 -52.59 46.99
N ILE A 5 25.37 -51.35 46.73
CA ILE A 5 26.77 -50.88 46.46
C ILE A 5 27.41 -51.32 45.10
N LYS A 6 28.17 -50.55 44.27
CA LYS A 6 29.19 -49.49 44.43
C LYS A 6 29.42 -48.73 43.09
N ARG A 7 29.97 -47.52 43.21
CA ARG A 7 30.54 -46.62 42.17
C ARG A 7 31.95 -47.12 41.67
N PRO A 8 32.84 -46.23 41.16
CA PRO A 8 33.00 -45.60 39.83
C PRO A 8 34.37 -46.00 39.22
N THR A 9 34.85 -45.37 38.12
CA THR A 9 36.27 -44.91 37.99
C THR A 9 36.61 -44.38 36.58
N SER A 10 37.23 -43.17 36.57
CA SER A 10 38.45 -42.77 35.82
C SER A 10 38.48 -42.82 34.29
N GLY A 11 39.19 -41.96 33.54
CA GLY A 11 40.19 -40.91 33.81
C GLY A 11 40.17 -39.93 32.62
N ALA A 12 40.65 -38.69 32.75
CA ALA A 12 42.05 -38.25 32.75
C ALA A 12 42.78 -38.45 31.41
N GLY A 13 43.25 -37.35 30.82
CA GLY A 13 44.19 -37.26 29.70
C GLY A 13 43.49 -37.03 28.35
N GLY A 14 43.92 -36.16 27.45
CA GLY A 14 45.16 -35.40 27.34
C GLY A 14 45.27 -34.94 25.88
N LEU A 15 45.84 -33.75 25.68
CA LEU A 15 46.08 -33.04 24.42
C LEU A 15 46.53 -33.90 23.23
N THR A 16 46.13 -33.55 22.01
CA THR A 16 47.02 -33.40 20.84
C THR A 16 46.30 -32.79 19.62
N LYS A 17 47.10 -32.40 18.63
CA LYS A 17 47.00 -31.25 17.73
C LYS A 17 46.62 -31.65 16.28
N LEU A 18 46.00 -30.68 15.58
CA LEU A 18 46.26 -30.25 14.19
C LEU A 18 45.77 -31.11 12.98
N GLY A 19 45.05 -30.42 12.07
CA GLY A 19 44.72 -30.82 10.70
C GLY A 19 43.22 -30.64 10.44
N GLU A 20 42.68 -29.98 9.42
CA GLU A 20 43.17 -29.41 8.18
C GLU A 20 42.18 -28.34 7.68
N ARG A 21 42.64 -27.54 6.72
CA ARG A 21 42.01 -26.38 6.10
C ARG A 21 40.69 -26.72 5.39
N ARG A 22 39.63 -25.91 5.59
CA ARG A 22 38.59 -25.64 4.58
C ARG A 22 38.21 -24.16 4.60
N GLY A 23 38.16 -23.59 3.39
CA GLY A 23 38.20 -22.16 3.13
C GLY A 23 37.00 -21.37 3.64
N LEU A 24 37.29 -20.19 4.19
CA LEU A 24 36.32 -19.13 4.40
C LEU A 24 35.90 -18.57 3.03
N ALA A 25 34.65 -18.83 2.65
CA ALA A 25 33.99 -18.06 1.61
C ALA A 25 33.80 -16.62 2.11
N LYS A 26 34.31 -15.65 1.35
CA LYS A 26 34.07 -14.22 1.59
C LYS A 26 32.58 -13.94 1.43
N THR A 27 31.90 -13.60 2.51
CA THR A 27 30.58 -12.98 2.49
C THR A 27 30.70 -11.62 1.77
N ARG A 28 29.93 -11.44 0.68
CA ARG A 28 29.74 -10.14 0.02
C ARG A 28 29.01 -9.21 0.99
N GLU A 29 29.70 -8.20 1.50
CA GLU A 29 29.07 -7.04 2.11
C GLU A 29 28.11 -6.41 1.09
N SER A 30 26.82 -6.35 1.44
CA SER A 30 25.88 -5.44 0.80
C SER A 30 26.26 -4.01 1.22
N LYS A 31 26.76 -3.23 0.27
CA LYS A 31 27.05 -1.81 0.49
C LYS A 31 25.76 -1.09 0.89
N ARG A 32 25.68 -0.69 2.17
CA ARG A 32 24.67 0.24 2.68
C ARG A 32 24.85 1.61 2.00
N PHE A 33 23.72 2.27 1.76
CA PHE A 33 23.60 3.62 1.22
C PHE A 33 24.54 4.58 1.97
N GLY A 34 25.43 5.25 1.24
CA GLY A 34 26.26 6.31 1.80
C GLY A 34 25.41 7.55 2.05
N SER A 35 25.32 7.99 3.30
CA SER A 35 24.69 9.27 3.66
C SER A 35 25.70 10.40 3.45
N THR A 36 25.59 11.13 2.35
CA THR A 36 26.27 12.42 2.21
C THR A 36 25.36 13.41 1.49
N GLY A 37 24.64 14.22 2.29
CA GLY A 37 23.80 15.32 1.83
C GLY A 37 22.81 15.71 2.92
N LYS A 38 23.05 16.82 3.61
CA LYS A 38 22.19 17.34 4.68
C LYS A 38 21.01 18.09 4.02
N THR A 39 19.94 17.38 3.68
CA THR A 39 18.69 17.94 3.14
C THR A 39 17.86 18.58 4.27
N PRO A 40 17.11 19.67 4.03
CA PRO A 40 16.21 20.27 5.03
C PRO A 40 15.21 19.22 5.53
N GLY A 41 14.90 19.23 6.83
CA GLY A 41 14.28 18.10 7.53
C GLY A 41 13.07 17.49 6.81
N LYS A 42 13.20 16.25 6.33
CA LYS A 42 12.10 15.46 5.77
C LYS A 42 10.99 15.37 6.82
N GLY A 43 9.84 16.00 6.55
CA GLY A 43 8.63 15.93 7.38
C GLY A 43 8.10 14.50 7.47
N ILE A 44 7.15 14.26 8.38
CA ILE A 44 6.49 12.95 8.52
C ILE A 44 5.70 12.68 7.23
N LEU A 45 5.88 11.51 6.64
CA LEU A 45 5.09 11.04 5.50
C LEU A 45 4.02 10.07 6.01
N GLU A 46 2.78 10.28 5.64
CA GLU A 46 1.65 9.45 6.05
C GLU A 46 0.95 8.92 4.82
N VAL A 47 0.94 7.60 4.68
CA VAL A 47 0.37 6.90 3.52
C VAL A 47 -0.76 5.98 3.98
N ALA A 48 -1.99 6.28 3.58
CA ALA A 48 -3.12 5.39 3.78
C ALA A 48 -3.37 4.58 2.51
N PHE A 49 -3.40 3.24 2.60
CA PHE A 49 -3.78 2.37 1.50
C PHE A 49 -5.24 1.97 1.67
N ALA A 50 -6.10 2.39 0.75
CA ALA A 50 -7.48 1.93 0.68
C ALA A 50 -7.59 0.88 -0.42
N PHE A 51 -7.78 -0.38 -0.04
CA PHE A 51 -7.80 -1.53 -0.94
C PHE A 51 -9.16 -2.22 -0.97
N ASP A 52 -9.76 -2.26 -2.16
CA ASP A 52 -10.98 -3.02 -2.42
C ASP A 52 -10.69 -4.52 -2.34
N THR A 53 -11.49 -5.24 -1.55
CA THR A 53 -11.33 -6.67 -1.30
C THR A 53 -12.50 -7.51 -1.82
N THR A 54 -13.41 -6.92 -2.60
CA THR A 54 -14.58 -7.60 -3.17
C THR A 54 -14.19 -8.70 -4.17
N ALA A 55 -15.18 -9.50 -4.56
CA ALA A 55 -15.01 -10.63 -5.48
C ALA A 55 -14.40 -10.26 -6.84
N SER A 56 -14.76 -9.11 -7.40
CA SER A 56 -14.21 -8.64 -8.68
C SER A 56 -12.71 -8.29 -8.58
N MET A 57 -12.23 -8.00 -7.37
CA MET A 57 -10.83 -7.70 -7.09
C MET A 57 -9.99 -8.94 -6.77
N TRP A 58 -10.53 -10.16 -6.80
CA TRP A 58 -9.79 -11.38 -6.46
C TRP A 58 -8.57 -11.63 -7.34
N GLY A 59 -8.63 -11.28 -8.63
CA GLY A 59 -7.46 -11.33 -9.53
C GLY A 59 -6.31 -10.43 -9.05
N TYR A 60 -6.66 -9.32 -8.42
CA TYR A 60 -5.73 -8.33 -7.87
C TYR A 60 -5.33 -8.62 -6.42
N PHE A 61 -6.12 -9.39 -5.65
CA PHE A 61 -6.03 -9.47 -4.19
C PHE A 61 -4.63 -9.82 -3.65
N ASP A 62 -4.09 -10.99 -4.03
CA ASP A 62 -2.79 -11.44 -3.54
C ASP A 62 -1.63 -10.57 -4.06
N ARG A 63 -1.73 -10.11 -5.31
CA ARG A 63 -0.72 -9.24 -5.92
C ARG A 63 -0.72 -7.86 -5.28
N GLY A 64 -1.90 -7.30 -5.02
CA GLY A 64 -2.12 -6.02 -4.34
C GLY A 64 -1.56 -6.04 -2.93
N LYS A 65 -1.89 -7.06 -2.12
CA LYS A 65 -1.31 -7.23 -0.77
C LYS A 65 0.21 -7.28 -0.78
N LYS A 66 0.80 -8.07 -1.71
CA LYS A 66 2.26 -8.16 -1.87
C LYS A 66 2.87 -6.83 -2.32
N ALA A 67 2.23 -6.12 -3.24
CA ALA A 67 2.68 -4.83 -3.72
C ALA A 67 2.68 -3.79 -2.59
N ILE A 68 1.60 -3.71 -1.81
CA ILE A 68 1.47 -2.80 -0.66
C ILE A 68 2.54 -3.11 0.39
N ALA A 69 2.71 -4.38 0.78
CA ALA A 69 3.77 -4.76 1.72
C ALA A 69 5.17 -4.39 1.21
N ARG A 70 5.41 -4.53 -0.10
CA ARG A 70 6.67 -4.12 -0.72
C ARG A 70 6.85 -2.59 -0.70
N ILE A 71 5.79 -1.82 -0.94
CA ILE A 71 5.82 -0.35 -0.86
C ILE A 71 6.15 0.10 0.55
N VAL A 72 5.46 -0.43 1.56
CA VAL A 72 5.74 -0.13 2.97
C VAL A 72 7.23 -0.33 3.26
N LYS A 73 7.79 -1.47 2.87
CA LYS A 73 9.21 -1.77 3.09
C LYS A 73 10.12 -0.75 2.39
N GLU A 74 9.96 -0.55 1.09
CA GLU A 74 10.84 0.34 0.31
C GLU A 74 10.71 1.83 0.72
N VAL A 75 9.50 2.29 1.05
CA VAL A 75 9.27 3.64 1.56
C VAL A 75 9.89 3.80 2.95
N SER A 76 9.78 2.80 3.83
CA SER A 76 10.39 2.87 5.17
C SER A 76 11.92 2.91 5.13
N GLU A 77 12.54 2.24 4.16
CA GLU A 77 13.99 2.29 3.92
C GLU A 77 14.47 3.70 3.51
N THR A 78 13.65 4.45 2.77
CA THR A 78 14.00 5.77 2.22
C THR A 78 13.45 6.95 3.03
N ASN A 79 12.40 6.71 3.80
CA ASN A 79 11.75 7.65 4.70
C ASN A 79 11.43 6.98 6.06
N PRO A 80 12.40 6.93 6.99
CA PRO A 80 12.23 6.24 8.28
C PRO A 80 11.17 6.84 9.22
N LYS A 81 10.64 8.02 8.89
CA LYS A 81 9.53 8.67 9.64
C LYS A 81 8.17 8.40 8.98
N ALA A 82 8.13 7.61 7.91
CA ALA A 82 6.89 7.26 7.27
C ALA A 82 6.00 6.44 8.21
N ARG A 83 4.70 6.74 8.19
CA ARG A 83 3.67 5.96 8.86
C ARG A 83 2.66 5.50 7.84
N PHE A 84 2.10 4.32 8.06
CA PHE A 84 1.20 3.67 7.12
C PHE A 84 -0.10 3.25 7.79
N CYS A 85 -1.20 3.52 7.13
CA CYS A 85 -2.54 3.04 7.50
C CYS A 85 -2.99 2.09 6.39
N TYR A 86 -3.59 0.96 6.76
CA TYR A 86 -4.18 0.02 5.81
C TYR A 86 -5.68 -0.07 6.04
N ILE A 87 -6.44 0.14 4.97
CA ILE A 87 -7.90 0.11 4.95
C ILE A 87 -8.32 -0.93 3.91
N ALA A 88 -9.03 -1.96 4.34
CA ALA A 88 -9.66 -2.93 3.46
C ALA A 88 -11.16 -2.70 3.45
N TYR A 89 -11.75 -2.52 2.26
CA TYR A 89 -13.17 -2.25 2.12
C TYR A 89 -13.86 -3.22 1.16
N LYS A 90 -15.18 -3.31 1.31
CA LYS A 90 -16.10 -4.22 0.63
C LYS A 90 -17.38 -3.49 0.25
N ASN A 91 -18.39 -4.23 -0.19
CA ASN A 91 -19.74 -3.72 -0.39
C ASN A 91 -20.49 -3.60 0.94
N HIS A 92 -21.50 -2.75 0.99
CA HIS A 92 -22.50 -2.83 2.05
C HIS A 92 -23.21 -4.20 2.03
N GLY A 93 -23.45 -4.78 3.20
CA GLY A 93 -24.16 -6.06 3.34
C GLY A 93 -23.29 -7.32 3.18
N ASP A 94 -22.01 -7.19 2.78
CA ASP A 94 -21.05 -8.30 2.85
C ASP A 94 -20.74 -8.73 4.30
N GLU A 95 -21.04 -7.85 5.24
CA GLU A 95 -20.92 -7.97 6.70
C GLU A 95 -21.65 -9.19 7.27
N GLU A 96 -22.77 -9.55 6.66
CA GLU A 96 -23.65 -10.62 7.13
C GLU A 96 -23.41 -11.94 6.39
N ARG A 97 -22.77 -11.90 5.21
CA ARG A 97 -22.64 -13.04 4.29
C ARG A 97 -21.26 -13.69 4.31
N HIS A 98 -20.22 -12.95 4.70
CA HIS A 98 -18.84 -13.43 4.69
C HIS A 98 -18.25 -13.41 6.11
N PHE A 99 -17.41 -14.41 6.38
CA PHE A 99 -17.01 -14.90 7.71
C PHE A 99 -16.18 -13.93 8.59
N ASP A 100 -16.16 -12.62 8.32
CA ASP A 100 -15.31 -11.64 8.98
C ASP A 100 -16.01 -10.50 9.75
N GLY A 101 -17.35 -10.52 9.83
CA GLY A 101 -18.12 -9.74 10.82
C GLY A 101 -18.78 -8.47 10.31
N VAL A 102 -19.19 -7.59 11.23
CA VAL A 102 -20.28 -6.58 11.09
C VAL A 102 -19.90 -5.29 10.31
N ARG A 103 -18.79 -5.22 9.57
CA ARG A 103 -18.32 -3.94 8.99
C ARG A 103 -17.93 -4.02 7.52
N ALA A 104 -18.45 -3.09 6.72
CA ALA A 104 -18.16 -2.93 5.30
C ALA A 104 -16.70 -2.51 5.01
N PHE A 105 -15.95 -2.09 6.03
CA PHE A 105 -14.51 -1.89 5.96
C PHE A 105 -13.81 -2.16 7.31
N SER A 106 -12.50 -2.39 7.25
CA SER A 106 -11.59 -2.39 8.40
C SER A 106 -10.41 -1.45 8.13
N ALA A 107 -9.91 -0.80 9.18
CA ALA A 107 -8.80 0.13 9.11
C ALA A 107 -7.85 -0.10 10.28
N THR A 108 -6.55 0.07 10.04
CA THR A 108 -5.53 0.16 11.09
C THR A 108 -5.31 1.62 11.49
N ASP A 109 -4.80 1.85 12.70
CA ASP A 109 -4.14 3.12 13.00
C ASP A 109 -2.88 3.30 12.11
N PHE A 110 -2.27 4.48 12.17
CA PHE A 110 -0.97 4.72 11.55
C PHE A 110 0.14 3.94 12.25
N LEU A 111 0.68 2.94 11.57
CA LEU A 111 1.79 2.10 12.03
C LEU A 111 3.11 2.58 11.43
N SER A 112 4.18 2.59 12.22
CA SER A 112 5.53 3.01 11.77
C SER A 112 6.46 1.82 11.53
N ASP A 113 6.15 0.65 12.12
CA ASP A 113 6.92 -0.58 11.91
C ASP A 113 6.38 -1.31 10.65
N PRO A 114 7.23 -1.53 9.63
CA PRO A 114 6.83 -2.26 8.43
C PRO A 114 6.27 -3.66 8.69
N GLN A 115 6.76 -4.34 9.74
CA GLN A 115 6.35 -5.67 10.11
C GLN A 115 4.95 -5.70 10.73
N ASP A 116 4.61 -4.66 11.51
CA ASP A 116 3.28 -4.53 12.11
C ASP A 116 2.22 -4.34 11.02
N ILE A 117 2.43 -3.40 10.09
CA ILE A 117 1.48 -3.21 9.00
C ILE A 117 1.43 -4.42 8.06
N GLN A 118 2.57 -5.08 7.78
CA GLN A 118 2.56 -6.33 7.00
C GLN A 118 1.65 -7.38 7.66
N THR A 119 1.73 -7.50 8.99
CA THR A 119 0.88 -8.42 9.75
C THR A 119 -0.61 -8.08 9.59
N GLU A 120 -0.96 -6.79 9.63
CA GLU A 120 -2.35 -6.35 9.40
C GLU A 120 -2.83 -6.62 7.97
N ILE A 121 -1.99 -6.35 6.96
CA ILE A 121 -2.29 -6.66 5.55
C ILE A 121 -2.57 -8.16 5.40
N GLU A 122 -1.75 -9.03 6.02
CA GLU A 122 -1.87 -10.49 5.91
C GLU A 122 -3.17 -11.04 6.52
N LYS A 123 -3.69 -10.41 7.57
CA LYS A 123 -4.97 -10.80 8.21
C LYS A 123 -6.18 -10.62 7.30
N VAL A 124 -6.14 -9.63 6.41
CA VAL A 124 -7.28 -9.32 5.54
C VAL A 124 -7.61 -10.49 4.62
N ARG A 125 -8.90 -10.80 4.55
CA ARG A 125 -9.48 -11.87 3.74
C ARG A 125 -10.26 -11.28 2.57
N PRO A 126 -10.37 -12.00 1.46
CA PRO A 126 -11.23 -11.60 0.37
C PRO A 126 -12.68 -11.49 0.86
N GLY A 127 -13.32 -10.39 0.49
CA GLY A 127 -14.75 -10.16 0.61
C GLY A 127 -15.57 -10.86 -0.46
N GLY A 128 -16.88 -10.67 -0.37
CA GLY A 128 -17.86 -11.25 -1.24
C GLY A 128 -18.22 -10.38 -2.41
N GLY A 129 -19.43 -10.64 -2.93
CA GLY A 129 -20.12 -9.80 -3.88
C GLY A 129 -21.50 -9.42 -3.35
N GLY A 130 -21.72 -8.11 -3.19
CA GLY A 130 -22.98 -7.49 -2.77
C GLY A 130 -23.82 -6.93 -3.94
N ASP A 131 -24.44 -5.77 -3.72
CA ASP A 131 -25.26 -5.02 -4.70
C ASP A 131 -24.48 -4.49 -5.94
N GLY A 132 -23.16 -4.64 -5.90
CA GLY A 132 -22.23 -4.25 -6.95
C GLY A 132 -21.61 -2.87 -6.76
N LEU A 133 -21.80 -2.21 -5.62
CA LEU A 133 -21.10 -0.96 -5.24
C LEU A 133 -20.31 -1.13 -3.95
N SER A 134 -19.17 -0.44 -3.87
CA SER A 134 -18.27 -0.51 -2.73
C SER A 134 -18.69 0.51 -1.67
N ALA A 135 -18.46 0.19 -0.39
CA ALA A 135 -18.66 1.09 0.75
C ALA A 135 -17.54 2.15 0.84
N LEU A 136 -17.09 2.65 -0.32
CA LEU A 136 -15.97 3.57 -0.44
C LEU A 136 -16.29 4.93 0.19
N GLU A 137 -17.56 5.35 0.24
CA GLU A 137 -17.94 6.55 0.99
C GLU A 137 -17.68 6.43 2.50
N CYS A 138 -17.80 5.23 3.08
CA CYS A 138 -17.43 5.00 4.48
C CYS A 138 -15.92 5.12 4.70
N VAL A 139 -15.13 4.68 3.72
CA VAL A 139 -13.66 4.82 3.74
C VAL A 139 -13.26 6.29 3.60
N LEU A 140 -13.90 7.04 2.70
CA LEU A 140 -13.65 8.47 2.53
C LEU A 140 -14.00 9.23 3.82
N HIS A 141 -15.15 8.93 4.43
CA HIS A 141 -15.53 9.50 5.73
C HIS A 141 -14.50 9.20 6.82
N HIS A 142 -14.06 7.95 6.93
CA HIS A 142 -13.03 7.56 7.89
C HIS A 142 -11.72 8.34 7.68
N LEU A 143 -11.25 8.44 6.44
CA LEU A 143 -10.04 9.20 6.09
C LEU A 143 -10.17 10.71 6.39
N ALA A 144 -11.37 11.25 6.24
CA ALA A 144 -11.69 12.67 6.40
C ALA A 144 -11.90 13.08 7.87
N HIS A 145 -12.43 12.18 8.70
CA HIS A 145 -12.93 12.53 10.03
C HIS A 145 -12.29 11.76 11.18
N ASP A 146 -11.94 10.50 10.98
CA ASP A 146 -11.48 9.62 12.05
C ASP A 146 -9.96 9.42 12.07
N VAL A 147 -9.31 9.53 10.90
CA VAL A 147 -7.85 9.36 10.80
C VAL A 147 -7.13 10.54 11.42
N GLU A 148 -6.29 10.26 12.42
CA GLU A 148 -5.46 11.25 13.10
C GLU A 148 -4.19 11.57 12.29
N TRP A 149 -4.35 12.42 11.28
CA TRP A 149 -3.23 12.95 10.50
C TRP A 149 -2.34 13.87 11.34
N THR A 150 -1.03 13.66 11.31
CA THR A 150 -0.09 14.50 12.08
C THR A 150 -0.10 15.93 11.53
N PRO A 151 -0.15 16.99 12.36
CA PRO A 151 -0.01 18.36 11.89
C PRO A 151 1.32 18.57 11.13
N GLY A 152 1.24 19.12 9.92
CA GLY A 152 2.42 19.38 9.07
C GLY A 152 3.03 18.16 8.40
N SER A 153 2.39 16.99 8.44
CA SER A 153 2.78 15.82 7.65
C SER A 153 2.48 16.00 6.16
N ILE A 154 3.20 15.24 5.34
CA ILE A 154 2.83 14.98 3.96
C ILE A 154 1.81 13.84 3.99
N ARG A 155 0.60 14.09 3.47
CA ARG A 155 -0.54 13.16 3.58
C ARG A 155 -0.92 12.64 2.21
N MET A 156 -0.99 11.32 2.07
CA MET A 156 -1.45 10.71 0.84
C MET A 156 -2.30 9.46 1.08
N VAL A 157 -3.25 9.25 0.17
CA VAL A 157 -4.07 8.05 0.07
C VAL A 157 -3.73 7.35 -1.24
N VAL A 158 -3.54 6.05 -1.20
CA VAL A 158 -3.48 5.18 -2.38
C VAL A 158 -4.78 4.39 -2.40
N LEU A 159 -5.70 4.84 -3.25
CA LEU A 159 -7.01 4.21 -3.44
C LEU A 159 -6.93 3.19 -4.57
N ILE A 160 -7.26 1.94 -4.31
CA ILE A 160 -7.20 0.84 -5.26
C ILE A 160 -8.56 0.14 -5.27
N GLY A 161 -9.21 0.07 -6.42
CA GLY A 161 -10.50 -0.60 -6.58
C GLY A 161 -11.05 -0.48 -7.99
N ASP A 162 -12.22 -1.08 -8.20
CA ASP A 162 -12.91 -1.17 -9.49
C ASP A 162 -14.35 -0.63 -9.47
N MET A 163 -14.85 -0.22 -8.31
CA MET A 163 -16.19 0.32 -8.11
C MET A 163 -16.18 1.67 -7.38
N PRO A 164 -17.08 2.60 -7.76
CA PRO A 164 -17.20 3.90 -7.09
C PRO A 164 -18.04 3.78 -5.80
N PRO A 165 -18.03 4.81 -4.93
CA PRO A 165 -18.95 4.87 -3.81
C PRO A 165 -20.41 5.04 -4.26
N HIS A 166 -21.34 4.83 -3.33
CA HIS A 166 -22.71 5.29 -3.50
C HIS A 166 -22.77 6.80 -3.80
N GLY A 167 -23.74 7.22 -4.61
CA GLY A 167 -23.89 8.62 -5.05
C GLY A 167 -23.32 8.94 -6.44
N VAL A 168 -22.47 8.07 -7.01
CA VAL A 168 -21.89 8.25 -8.35
C VAL A 168 -22.80 7.67 -9.44
N VAL A 169 -23.14 6.39 -9.29
CA VAL A 169 -23.96 5.64 -10.24
C VAL A 169 -25.39 5.42 -9.76
N ASP A 170 -25.66 5.71 -8.49
CA ASP A 170 -26.94 5.64 -7.81
C ASP A 170 -27.13 6.86 -6.86
N PRO A 171 -28.30 7.03 -6.22
CA PRO A 171 -28.52 8.14 -5.28
C PRO A 171 -27.75 7.97 -3.96
N VAL A 172 -27.36 9.08 -3.34
CA VAL A 172 -26.68 9.09 -2.02
C VAL A 172 -27.50 8.38 -0.93
N SER A 173 -28.84 8.41 -1.02
CA SER A 173 -29.74 7.73 -0.08
C SER A 173 -29.59 6.20 -0.06
N ASN A 174 -28.86 5.62 -1.02
CA ASN A 174 -28.51 4.20 -1.00
C ASN A 174 -27.29 3.90 -0.12
N CYS A 175 -26.47 4.91 0.22
CA CYS A 175 -25.47 4.77 1.26
C CYS A 175 -26.18 4.54 2.59
N ARG A 176 -25.89 3.44 3.28
CA ARG A 176 -26.48 3.10 4.58
C ARG A 176 -26.29 4.19 5.64
N ASN A 177 -25.21 4.95 5.53
CA ASN A 177 -24.85 6.03 6.45
C ASN A 177 -25.14 7.43 5.88
N GLU A 178 -25.71 7.50 4.66
CA GLU A 178 -25.99 8.74 3.92
C GLU A 178 -24.78 9.67 3.74
N PHE A 179 -23.57 9.12 3.79
CA PHE A 179 -22.35 9.88 3.50
C PHE A 179 -22.32 10.28 2.03
N ASN A 180 -22.12 11.57 1.79
CA ASN A 180 -21.98 12.12 0.45
C ASN A 180 -20.48 12.18 0.11
N TYR A 181 -20.06 11.33 -0.83
CA TYR A 181 -18.65 11.21 -1.20
C TYR A 181 -17.98 12.54 -1.60
N LYS A 182 -18.75 13.52 -2.10
CA LYS A 182 -18.22 14.85 -2.46
C LYS A 182 -17.82 15.66 -1.24
N ASP A 183 -18.66 15.66 -0.21
CA ASP A 183 -18.38 16.38 1.04
C ASP A 183 -17.12 15.79 1.71
N GLU A 184 -16.96 14.46 1.61
CA GLU A 184 -15.75 13.78 2.10
C GLU A 184 -14.50 14.13 1.28
N ILE A 185 -14.61 14.25 -0.05
CA ILE A 185 -13.50 14.71 -0.90
C ILE A 185 -13.10 16.14 -0.57
N ASP A 186 -14.08 17.04 -0.41
CA ASP A 186 -13.83 18.43 -0.01
C ASP A 186 -13.07 18.47 1.32
N LYS A 187 -13.44 17.62 2.28
CA LYS A 187 -12.74 17.52 3.56
C LYS A 187 -11.30 17.02 3.41
N LEU A 188 -11.05 16.03 2.55
CA LEU A 188 -9.69 15.57 2.24
C LEU A 188 -8.84 16.68 1.61
N VAL A 189 -9.43 17.51 0.76
CA VAL A 189 -8.78 18.69 0.16
C VAL A 189 -8.42 19.71 1.26
N GLU A 190 -9.33 20.02 2.18
CA GLU A 190 -9.05 20.90 3.33
C GLU A 190 -7.90 20.38 4.20
N LEU A 191 -7.84 19.07 4.40
CA LEU A 191 -6.78 18.41 5.16
C LEU A 191 -5.45 18.33 4.40
N GLY A 192 -5.40 18.72 3.13
CA GLY A 192 -4.20 18.64 2.29
C GLY A 192 -3.80 17.20 1.95
N VAL A 193 -4.76 16.27 1.98
CA VAL A 193 -4.54 14.86 1.60
C VAL A 193 -4.49 14.77 0.07
N THR A 194 -3.45 14.11 -0.45
CA THR A 194 -3.33 13.81 -1.89
C THR A 194 -3.82 12.38 -2.19
N VAL A 195 -4.80 12.19 -3.08
CA VAL A 195 -5.30 10.86 -3.44
C VAL A 195 -4.72 10.39 -4.77
N TYR A 196 -4.02 9.27 -4.74
CA TYR A 196 -3.58 8.51 -5.91
C TYR A 196 -4.59 7.39 -6.15
N SER A 197 -5.38 7.53 -7.20
CA SER A 197 -6.51 6.64 -7.48
C SER A 197 -6.14 5.65 -8.57
N MET A 198 -6.22 4.37 -8.25
CA MET A 198 -5.90 3.25 -9.12
C MET A 198 -7.19 2.53 -9.46
N PHE A 199 -7.64 2.78 -10.68
CA PHE A 199 -8.82 2.14 -11.23
C PHE A 199 -8.40 0.81 -11.84
N CYS A 200 -8.70 -0.26 -11.12
CA CYS A 200 -8.60 -1.63 -11.59
C CYS A 200 -9.82 -1.90 -12.46
N PHE A 201 -9.60 -2.45 -13.65
CA PHE A 201 -10.70 -2.71 -14.58
C PHE A 201 -10.44 -4.01 -15.34
N GLU A 202 -11.49 -4.83 -15.44
CA GLU A 202 -11.54 -5.94 -16.37
C GLU A 202 -12.48 -5.58 -17.53
N GLU A 203 -11.98 -5.74 -18.76
CA GLU A 203 -12.74 -5.39 -19.96
C GLU A 203 -14.04 -6.20 -20.06
N GLY A 204 -15.17 -5.50 -20.08
CA GLY A 204 -16.50 -6.12 -20.16
C GLY A 204 -17.18 -6.41 -18.83
N ALA A 205 -16.53 -6.18 -17.68
CA ALA A 205 -17.13 -6.41 -16.35
C ALA A 205 -18.21 -5.39 -15.96
N LEU A 206 -18.19 -4.20 -16.57
CA LEU A 206 -19.14 -3.12 -16.29
C LEU A 206 -19.91 -2.71 -17.54
N ALA A 207 -21.21 -2.48 -17.38
CA ALA A 207 -22.01 -1.82 -18.42
C ALA A 207 -21.41 -0.45 -18.76
N TYR A 208 -21.30 -0.12 -20.04
CA TYR A 208 -20.61 1.07 -20.57
C TYR A 208 -20.93 2.37 -19.81
N LYS A 209 -22.21 2.60 -19.47
CA LYS A 209 -22.65 3.80 -18.74
C LYS A 209 -22.16 3.85 -17.29
N LYS A 210 -22.07 2.69 -16.61
CA LYS A 210 -21.50 2.60 -15.25
C LYS A 210 -19.99 2.81 -15.32
N LEU A 211 -19.32 2.16 -16.28
CA LEU A 211 -17.88 2.30 -16.49
C LEU A 211 -17.44 3.77 -16.62
N TYR A 212 -18.08 4.55 -17.49
CA TYR A 212 -17.73 5.97 -17.68
C TYR A 212 -17.86 6.79 -16.39
N LYS A 213 -18.92 6.56 -15.62
CA LYS A 213 -19.15 7.25 -14.35
C LYS A 213 -18.15 6.82 -13.27
N THR A 214 -17.87 5.52 -13.16
CA THR A 214 -16.86 4.99 -12.24
C THR A 214 -15.50 5.58 -12.56
N GLN A 215 -15.08 5.50 -13.82
CA GLN A 215 -13.81 6.09 -14.29
C GLN A 215 -13.76 7.60 -14.02
N GLY A 216 -14.89 8.29 -14.23
CA GLY A 216 -15.06 9.70 -13.91
C GLY A 216 -14.78 10.02 -12.45
N PHE A 217 -15.33 9.22 -11.52
CA PHE A 217 -15.10 9.38 -10.08
C PHE A 217 -13.61 9.23 -9.72
N TYR A 218 -12.93 8.17 -10.18
CA TYR A 218 -11.50 8.00 -9.90
C TYR A 218 -10.66 9.18 -10.46
N LYS A 219 -10.99 9.68 -11.65
CA LYS A 219 -10.33 10.88 -12.20
C LYS A 219 -10.61 12.14 -11.39
N GLU A 220 -11.84 12.31 -10.93
CA GLU A 220 -12.30 13.46 -10.15
C GLU A 220 -11.56 13.54 -8.80
N ILE A 221 -11.60 12.48 -7.99
CA ILE A 221 -10.95 12.48 -6.67
C ILE A 221 -9.44 12.72 -6.76
N ALA A 222 -8.77 12.12 -7.75
CA ALA A 222 -7.35 12.36 -7.97
C ALA A 222 -7.08 13.82 -8.36
N LYS A 223 -7.89 14.39 -9.25
CA LYS A 223 -7.72 15.78 -9.70
C LYS A 223 -7.94 16.77 -8.56
N GLU A 224 -9.03 16.63 -7.80
CA GLU A 224 -9.39 17.59 -6.75
C GLU A 224 -8.38 17.60 -5.61
N THR A 225 -7.85 16.43 -5.27
CA THR A 225 -6.83 16.26 -4.22
C THR A 225 -5.39 16.48 -4.71
N LYS A 226 -5.20 16.95 -5.96
CA LYS A 226 -3.87 17.18 -6.60
C LYS A 226 -3.00 15.92 -6.63
N GLY A 227 -3.64 14.77 -6.73
CA GLY A 227 -3.03 13.47 -6.95
C GLY A 227 -3.05 13.07 -8.41
N GLN A 228 -3.02 11.76 -8.66
CA GLN A 228 -2.89 11.21 -10.00
C GLN A 228 -3.79 10.00 -10.17
N TYR A 229 -4.40 9.93 -11.35
CA TYR A 229 -5.26 8.85 -11.78
C TYR A 229 -4.45 7.84 -12.59
N LEU A 230 -4.56 6.57 -12.25
CA LEU A 230 -3.88 5.49 -12.93
C LEU A 230 -4.89 4.40 -13.28
N GLU A 231 -4.93 4.04 -14.56
CA GLU A 231 -5.57 2.83 -15.02
C GLU A 231 -4.60 1.66 -14.82
N MET A 232 -5.13 0.59 -14.26
CA MET A 232 -4.38 -0.61 -13.94
C MET A 232 -5.01 -1.80 -14.64
N CYS A 233 -4.22 -2.44 -15.50
CA CYS A 233 -4.46 -3.81 -15.92
C CYS A 233 -3.59 -4.75 -15.08
N ASP A 234 -3.88 -6.05 -15.10
CA ASP A 234 -3.19 -7.07 -14.30
C ASP A 234 -1.66 -7.02 -14.42
N SER A 235 -1.12 -6.68 -15.59
CA SER A 235 0.33 -6.60 -15.83
C SER A 235 1.02 -5.38 -15.19
N ASP A 236 0.26 -4.37 -14.76
CA ASP A 236 0.83 -3.14 -14.20
C ASP A 236 1.05 -3.21 -12.67
N LEU A 237 0.54 -4.26 -11.99
CA LEU A 237 0.65 -4.36 -10.52
C LEU A 237 2.09 -4.50 -10.01
N ASP A 238 3.00 -5.08 -10.80
CA ASP A 238 4.41 -5.15 -10.42
C ASP A 238 5.12 -3.79 -10.55
N ASP A 239 4.61 -2.92 -11.43
CA ASP A 239 5.08 -1.55 -11.64
C ASP A 239 4.53 -0.57 -10.60
N LEU A 240 3.40 -0.91 -9.98
CA LEU A 240 2.73 -0.15 -8.93
C LEU A 240 3.68 0.33 -7.83
N VAL A 241 4.55 -0.58 -7.37
CA VAL A 241 5.53 -0.30 -6.33
C VAL A 241 6.47 0.81 -6.79
N GLN A 242 6.96 0.71 -8.02
CA GLN A 242 7.89 1.69 -8.55
C GLN A 242 7.22 3.04 -8.74
N ILE A 243 5.98 3.03 -9.22
CA ILE A 243 5.15 4.23 -9.41
C ILE A 243 4.89 4.92 -8.07
N LEU A 244 4.51 4.18 -7.03
CA LEU A 244 4.18 4.76 -5.72
C LEU A 244 5.41 5.27 -4.96
N ILE A 245 6.55 4.60 -5.07
CA ILE A 245 7.79 5.17 -4.51
C ILE A 245 8.20 6.39 -5.33
N GLY A 246 8.01 6.38 -6.64
CA GLY A 246 8.18 7.57 -7.46
C GLY A 246 7.26 8.72 -7.05
N VAL A 247 6.00 8.44 -6.72
CA VAL A 247 5.06 9.41 -6.14
C VAL A 247 5.60 9.97 -4.83
N CYS A 248 6.03 9.10 -3.91
CA CYS A 248 6.60 9.52 -2.63
C CYS A 248 7.83 10.38 -2.85
N ALA A 249 8.73 9.95 -3.74
CA ALA A 249 9.93 10.66 -4.13
C ALA A 249 9.58 12.00 -4.80
N HIS A 250 8.54 12.09 -5.62
CA HIS A 250 8.07 13.34 -6.22
C HIS A 250 7.63 14.33 -5.15
N LYS A 251 6.83 13.86 -4.17
CA LYS A 251 6.37 14.68 -3.05
C LYS A 251 7.50 15.10 -2.11
N THR A 252 8.59 14.34 -2.03
CA THR A 252 9.79 14.70 -1.23
C THR A 252 10.90 15.39 -2.03
N GLY A 253 10.73 15.60 -3.34
CA GLY A 253 11.74 16.21 -4.21
C GLY A 253 12.86 15.27 -4.71
N ASP A 254 12.72 13.97 -4.50
CA ASP A 254 13.70 12.92 -4.80
C ASP A 254 13.39 12.11 -6.09
N LEU A 255 12.37 12.48 -6.88
CA LEU A 255 11.88 11.67 -8.02
C LEU A 255 12.96 11.38 -9.07
N GLU A 256 13.75 12.38 -9.47
CA GLU A 256 14.76 12.20 -10.51
C GLU A 256 15.84 11.18 -10.10
N GLU A 257 16.30 11.26 -8.85
CA GLU A 257 17.27 10.33 -8.28
C GLU A 257 16.69 8.92 -8.19
N TYR A 258 15.42 8.82 -7.80
CA TYR A 258 14.69 7.56 -7.76
C TYR A 258 14.64 6.90 -9.15
N VAL A 259 14.14 7.61 -10.17
CA VAL A 259 14.04 7.08 -11.54
C VAL A 259 15.41 6.65 -12.05
N LYS A 260 16.45 7.46 -11.84
CA LYS A 260 17.84 7.13 -12.24
C LYS A 260 18.33 5.85 -11.56
N THR A 261 18.01 5.65 -10.29
CA THR A 261 18.42 4.48 -9.51
C THR A 261 17.73 3.22 -10.00
N GLN A 262 16.42 3.27 -10.24
CA GLN A 262 15.66 2.09 -10.66
C GLN A 262 15.99 1.68 -12.10
N LYS A 263 16.26 2.64 -12.99
CA LYS A 263 16.83 2.34 -14.33
C LYS A 263 18.13 1.56 -14.25
N LYS A 264 19.07 1.99 -13.38
CA LYS A 264 20.35 1.29 -13.19
C LYS A 264 20.18 -0.13 -12.64
N ARG A 265 19.13 -0.37 -11.85
CA ARG A 265 18.81 -1.67 -11.27
C ARG A 265 18.02 -2.57 -12.22
N ASN A 266 17.63 -2.07 -13.39
CA ASN A 266 16.75 -2.73 -14.34
C ASN A 266 15.41 -3.14 -13.70
N LEU A 267 14.87 -2.26 -12.84
CA LEU A 267 13.64 -2.48 -12.08
C LEU A 267 12.44 -1.68 -12.59
N LEU A 268 12.61 -0.82 -13.61
CA LEU A 268 11.52 -0.12 -14.27
C LEU A 268 11.15 -0.86 -15.56
N SER A 269 9.89 -1.27 -15.67
CA SER A 269 9.32 -1.61 -16.97
C SER A 269 9.14 -0.35 -17.83
N ALA A 270 8.89 -0.52 -19.13
CA ALA A 270 8.51 0.60 -19.99
C ALA A 270 7.18 1.26 -19.56
N SER A 271 6.25 0.48 -19.00
CA SER A 271 4.98 0.99 -18.45
C SER A 271 5.23 1.83 -17.20
N ALA A 272 6.03 1.32 -16.24
CA ALA A 272 6.43 2.04 -15.04
C ALA A 272 7.15 3.36 -15.38
N GLU A 273 8.09 3.33 -16.33
CA GLU A 273 8.82 4.53 -16.74
C GLU A 273 7.90 5.58 -17.35
N SER A 274 6.99 5.17 -18.24
CA SER A 274 6.00 6.07 -18.84
C SER A 274 5.10 6.71 -17.77
N LYS A 275 4.58 5.90 -16.84
CA LYS A 275 3.74 6.39 -15.73
C LYS A 275 4.52 7.31 -14.78
N LEU A 276 5.79 7.00 -14.48
CA LEU A 276 6.67 7.87 -13.67
C LEU A 276 7.00 9.21 -14.36
N LEU A 277 7.11 9.22 -15.68
CA LEU A 277 7.27 10.46 -16.43
C LEU A 277 6.01 11.34 -16.37
N LEU A 278 4.81 10.73 -16.41
CA LEU A 278 3.56 11.45 -16.18
C LEU A 278 3.51 12.07 -14.77
N LEU A 279 4.07 11.39 -13.77
CA LEU A 279 4.18 11.93 -12.41
C LEU A 279 5.17 13.10 -12.30
N GLY A 280 6.27 13.07 -13.07
CA GLY A 280 7.33 14.08 -13.03
C GLY A 280 7.13 15.30 -13.92
N GLY A 281 6.11 15.31 -14.79
CA GLY A 281 6.03 16.26 -15.89
C GLY A 281 4.62 16.51 -16.43
N GLY A 282 3.81 17.23 -15.67
CA GLY A 282 2.86 18.24 -16.19
C GLY A 282 3.52 19.62 -16.39
N GLY A 283 4.85 19.65 -16.51
CA GLY A 283 5.57 20.84 -16.98
C GLY A 283 5.49 20.90 -18.49
N GLU A 284 4.85 21.95 -19.00
CA GLU A 284 4.82 22.29 -20.42
C GLU A 284 6.20 22.11 -21.05
N LYS A 285 6.27 21.28 -22.09
CA LYS A 285 7.34 21.43 -23.08
C LYS A 285 6.99 22.63 -23.94
N LYS A 286 7.59 23.76 -23.57
CA LYS A 286 7.67 25.07 -24.26
C LYS A 286 6.43 25.94 -24.24
#